data_AF-A0A529KL34-F1
#
_entry.id   AF-A0A529KL34-F1
#
_cell.length_a   1.000
_cell.length_b   1.000
_cell.length_c   1.000
_cell.angle_alpha   90.00
_cell.angle_beta   90.00
_cell.angle_gamma   90.00
#
_symmetry.space_group_name_H-M   'P 1'
#
loop_
_entity.id
_entity.type
_entity.pdbx_description
1 polymer ?
#
loop_
_entity_poly.entity_id
_entity_poly.type
_entity_poly.pdbx_seq_one_letter_code
_entity_poly.pdbx_strand_id
1 'polypeptide(L)'
;AYMAEVVRGGLQAIPKGQYEGADSLGLGYWQKMGLIVLPQALKLVIPGIVNTFIGMFKDTSLVYIIGMFDLLGVVKLHFSDANWATPQTARSGLVFAAFVFWLFCFGMSRYSMYTERRLDTGHKR
;
A
#
# COMPACT_ATOMS: atom_id res chain seq x y z
N ALA A 1 0.94 -13.05 -5.46
CA ALA A 1 -0.05 -12.87 -6.55
C ALA A 1 -0.16 -11.40 -6.99
N TYR A 2 -0.55 -10.47 -6.10
CA TYR A 2 -0.82 -9.06 -6.46
C TYR A 2 0.35 -8.32 -7.14
N MET A 3 1.58 -8.42 -6.61
CA MET A 3 2.73 -7.73 -7.20
C MET A 3 3.05 -8.18 -8.64
N ALA A 4 2.89 -9.48 -8.93
CA ALA A 4 3.11 -10.01 -10.27
C ALA A 4 2.05 -9.51 -11.27
N GLU A 5 0.80 -9.36 -10.82
CA GLU A 5 -0.31 -8.85 -11.63
C GLU A 5 -0.14 -7.36 -11.95
N VAL A 6 0.36 -6.58 -10.98
CA VAL A 6 0.69 -5.15 -11.20
C VAL A 6 1.81 -5.01 -12.23
N VAL A 7 2.88 -5.80 -12.10
CA VAL A 7 4.00 -5.80 -13.07
C VAL A 7 3.52 -6.24 -14.46
N ARG A 8 2.73 -7.31 -14.54
CA ARG A 8 2.14 -7.80 -15.78
C ARG A 8 1.23 -6.76 -16.42
N GLY A 9 0.38 -6.12 -15.63
CA GLY A 9 -0.52 -5.05 -16.09
C GLY A 9 0.24 -3.85 -16.63
N GLY A 10 1.31 -3.41 -15.97
CA GLY A 10 2.12 -2.29 -16.46
C GLY A 10 2.97 -2.61 -17.69
N LEU A 11 3.43 -3.86 -17.86
CA LEU A 11 4.05 -4.32 -19.10
C LEU A 11 3.04 -4.41 -20.26
N GLN A 12 1.81 -4.84 -19.99
CA GLN A 12 0.73 -4.92 -20.99
C GLN A 12 0.15 -3.56 -21.37
N ALA A 13 0.28 -2.55 -20.49
CA ALA A 13 -0.15 -1.19 -20.75
C ALA A 13 0.76 -0.43 -21.74
N ILE A 14 1.93 -0.98 -22.10
CA ILE A 14 2.83 -0.38 -23.09
C ILE A 14 2.19 -0.47 -24.49
N PRO A 15 2.01 0.64 -25.22
CA PRO A 15 1.48 0.62 -26.58
C PRO A 15 2.37 -0.19 -27.52
N LYS A 16 1.74 -0.98 -28.41
CA LYS A 16 2.47 -1.77 -29.43
C LYS A 16 3.41 -0.94 -30.30
N GLY A 17 3.05 0.33 -30.57
CA GLY A 17 3.89 1.25 -31.35
C GLY A 17 5.28 1.53 -30.74
N GLN A 18 5.47 1.39 -29.43
CA GLN A 18 6.80 1.49 -28.81
C GLN A 18 7.70 0.30 -29.17
N TYR A 19 7.10 -0.88 -29.32
CA TYR A 19 7.81 -2.07 -29.77
C TYR A 19 8.15 -1.96 -31.26
N GLU A 20 7.19 -1.56 -32.08
CA GLU A 20 7.35 -1.37 -33.53
C GLU A 20 8.34 -0.26 -33.88
N GLY A 21 8.35 0.84 -33.10
CA GLY A 21 9.33 1.92 -33.27
C GLY A 21 10.75 1.49 -32.91
N ALA A 22 10.90 0.67 -31.86
CA ALA A 22 12.19 0.08 -31.50
C ALA A 22 12.69 -0.93 -32.56
N ASP A 23 11.78 -1.72 -33.14
CA ASP A 23 12.09 -2.61 -34.27
C ASP A 23 12.50 -1.84 -35.52
N SER A 24 11.84 -0.72 -35.81
CA SER A 24 12.18 0.16 -36.93
C SER A 24 13.56 0.81 -36.79
N LEU A 25 14.03 0.98 -35.55
CA LEU A 25 15.38 1.44 -35.23
C LEU A 25 16.43 0.32 -35.23
N GLY A 26 16.04 -0.92 -35.52
CA GLY A 26 16.94 -2.08 -35.52
C GLY A 26 17.43 -2.49 -34.13
N LEU A 27 16.75 -2.08 -33.06
CA LEU A 27 17.15 -2.40 -31.70
C LEU A 27 16.90 -3.88 -31.40
N GLY A 28 17.94 -4.57 -30.90
CA GLY A 28 17.80 -5.94 -30.41
C GLY A 28 16.87 -6.05 -29.20
N TYR A 29 16.40 -7.25 -28.88
CA TYR A 29 15.47 -7.50 -27.77
C TYR A 29 15.90 -6.86 -26.44
N TRP A 30 17.18 -7.03 -26.07
CA TRP A 30 17.73 -6.51 -24.82
C TRP A 30 17.82 -4.98 -24.80
N GLN A 31 18.12 -4.35 -25.94
CA GLN A 31 18.18 -2.90 -26.08
C GLN A 31 16.78 -2.29 -26.01
N LYS A 32 15.83 -2.86 -26.75
CA LYS A 32 14.41 -2.46 -26.71
C LYS A 32 13.85 -2.58 -25.29
N MET A 33 14.11 -3.72 -24.63
CA MET A 33 13.62 -3.96 -23.29
C MET A 33 14.22 -2.97 -22.30
N GLY A 34 15.55 -2.84 -22.24
CA GLY A 34 16.24 -1.99 -21.25
C GLY A 34 16.07 -0.49 -21.45
N LEU A 35 16.04 -0.01 -22.70
CA LEU A 35 16.06 1.44 -23.01
C LEU A 35 14.67 2.03 -23.17
N ILE A 36 13.70 1.25 -23.62
CA ILE A 36 12.38 1.77 -24.05
C ILE A 36 11.27 1.18 -23.18
N VAL A 37 11.14 -0.15 -23.15
CA VAL A 37 9.97 -0.80 -22.56
C VAL A 37 10.02 -0.78 -21.03
N LEU A 38 11.12 -1.20 -20.42
CA LEU A 38 11.25 -1.29 -18.95
C LEU A 38 11.09 0.08 -18.26
N PRO A 39 11.76 1.16 -18.72
CA PRO A 39 11.64 2.47 -18.08
C PRO A 39 10.20 3.03 -18.13
N GLN A 40 9.46 2.74 -19.19
CA GLN A 40 8.06 3.12 -19.32
C GLN A 40 7.16 2.24 -18.46
N ALA A 41 7.39 0.93 -18.45
CA ALA A 41 6.61 -0.03 -17.67
C ALA A 41 6.77 0.25 -16.17
N LEU A 42 7.99 0.53 -15.71
CA LEU A 42 8.26 0.90 -14.32
C LEU A 42 7.42 2.10 -13.87
N LYS A 43 7.32 3.16 -14.68
CA LYS A 43 6.47 4.33 -14.36
C LYS A 43 4.99 3.97 -14.21
N LEU A 44 4.49 3.02 -15.00
CA LEU A 44 3.10 2.54 -14.94
C LEU A 44 2.85 1.59 -13.75
N VAL A 45 3.85 0.81 -13.35
CA VAL A 45 3.76 -0.19 -12.28
C VAL A 45 3.90 0.44 -10.88
N ILE A 46 4.70 1.51 -10.72
CA ILE A 46 4.96 2.14 -9.41
C ILE A 46 3.66 2.52 -8.66
N PRO A 47 2.65 3.18 -9.28
CA PRO A 47 1.40 3.48 -8.59
C PRO A 47 0.69 2.24 -8.05
N GLY A 48 0.65 1.15 -8.84
CA GLY A 48 0.04 -0.11 -8.41
C GLY A 48 0.82 -0.83 -7.31
N ILE A 49 2.16 -0.72 -7.30
CA ILE A 49 3.00 -1.23 -6.21
C ILE A 49 2.69 -0.47 -4.92
N VAL A 50 2.63 0.86 -4.97
CA VAL A 50 2.30 1.69 -3.81
C VAL A 50 0.92 1.33 -3.28
N ASN A 51 -0.08 1.13 -4.15
CA ASN A 51 -1.42 0.70 -3.75
C ASN A 51 -1.40 -0.67 -3.02
N THR A 52 -0.70 -1.64 -3.60
CA THR A 52 -0.54 -2.98 -2.99
C THR A 52 0.17 -2.89 -1.65
N PHE A 53 1.19 -2.04 -1.54
CA PHE A 53 1.93 -1.82 -0.29
C PHE A 53 1.05 -1.21 0.80
N ILE A 54 0.17 -0.27 0.47
CA ILE A 54 -0.79 0.31 1.41
C ILE A 54 -1.80 -0.74 1.87
N GLY A 55 -2.28 -1.60 0.97
CA GLY A 55 -3.12 -2.75 1.32
C GLY A 55 -2.44 -3.64 2.35
N MET A 56 -1.21 -4.09 2.06
CA MET A 56 -0.42 -4.91 2.98
C MET A 56 -0.13 -4.21 4.32
N PHE A 57 0.10 -2.90 4.31
CA PHE A 57 0.30 -2.14 5.53
C PHE A 57 -0.97 -2.09 6.38
N LYS A 58 -2.15 -1.91 5.75
CA LYS A 58 -3.45 -1.97 6.44
C LYS A 58 -3.69 -3.34 7.05
N ASP A 59 -3.41 -4.41 6.31
CA ASP A 59 -3.57 -5.78 6.79
C ASP A 59 -2.63 -6.08 7.97
N THR A 60 -1.38 -5.62 7.89
CA THR A 60 -0.38 -5.78 8.97
C THR A 60 -0.73 -4.93 10.20
N SER A 61 -1.20 -3.70 9.99
CA SER A 61 -1.65 -2.82 11.09
C SER A 61 -2.89 -3.40 11.76
N LEU A 62 -3.84 -3.94 10.99
CA LEU A 62 -5.04 -4.58 11.49
C LEU A 62 -4.69 -5.86 12.29
N VAL A 63 -3.77 -6.69 11.80
CA VAL A 63 -3.27 -7.87 12.53
C VAL A 63 -2.52 -7.46 13.80
N TYR A 64 -1.65 -6.45 13.74
CA TYR A 64 -0.92 -5.93 14.90
C TYR A 64 -1.87 -5.37 15.96
N ILE A 65 -2.92 -4.67 15.54
CA ILE A 65 -3.91 -4.08 16.43
C ILE A 65 -4.83 -5.14 17.03
N ILE A 66 -5.30 -6.10 16.23
CA ILE A 66 -6.04 -7.26 16.76
C ILE A 66 -5.16 -8.02 17.76
N GLY A 67 -3.89 -8.26 17.44
CA GLY A 67 -2.94 -8.93 18.34
C GLY A 67 -2.65 -8.14 19.63
N MET A 68 -2.52 -6.81 19.55
CA MET A 68 -2.41 -5.96 20.73
C MET A 68 -3.71 -5.92 21.54
N PHE A 69 -4.88 -5.89 20.90
CA PHE A 69 -6.17 -5.94 21.60
C PHE A 69 -6.42 -7.29 22.25
N ASP A 70 -6.00 -8.38 21.61
CA ASP A 70 -6.06 -9.73 22.16
C ASP A 70 -5.10 -9.86 23.35
N LEU A 71 -3.85 -9.41 23.20
CA LEU A 71 -2.88 -9.36 24.30
C LEU A 71 -3.35 -8.46 25.45
N LEU A 72 -3.85 -7.26 25.16
CA LEU A 72 -4.43 -6.36 26.16
C LEU A 72 -5.71 -6.94 26.78
N GLY A 73 -6.47 -7.74 26.04
CA GLY A 73 -7.63 -8.48 26.52
C GLY A 73 -7.22 -9.57 27.51
N VAL A 74 -6.21 -10.37 27.17
CA VAL A 74 -5.59 -11.38 28.03
C VAL A 74 -4.98 -10.73 29.28
N VAL A 75 -4.25 -9.63 29.12
CA VAL A 75 -3.68 -8.86 30.24
C VAL A 75 -4.79 -8.26 31.11
N LYS A 76 -5.88 -7.75 30.53
CA LYS A 76 -7.06 -7.27 31.28
C LYS A 76 -7.79 -8.39 32.03
N LEU A 77 -7.85 -9.60 31.47
CA LEU A 77 -8.37 -10.78 32.17
C LEU A 77 -7.51 -11.12 33.40
N HIS A 78 -6.19 -10.91 33.31
CA HIS A 78 -5.26 -11.03 34.44
C HIS A 78 -5.29 -9.84 35.42
N PHE A 79 -5.87 -8.69 35.04
CA PHE A 79 -6.17 -7.55 35.93
C PHE A 79 -7.48 -7.72 36.72
N SER A 80 -8.03 -8.94 36.80
CA SER A 80 -9.11 -9.30 37.72
C SER A 80 -8.71 -9.25 39.21
N ASP A 81 -7.53 -8.72 39.53
CA ASP A 81 -7.14 -8.36 40.89
C ASP A 81 -7.74 -6.99 41.28
N ALA A 82 -8.50 -6.99 42.37
CA ALA A 82 -9.68 -6.14 42.60
C ALA A 82 -9.43 -4.64 42.92
N ASN A 83 -8.22 -4.11 42.74
CA ASN A 83 -7.88 -2.74 43.18
C ASN A 83 -7.95 -1.66 42.09
N TRP A 84 -8.06 -2.01 40.81
CA TRP A 84 -8.00 -1.03 39.69
C TRP A 84 -9.15 -1.16 38.68
N ALA A 85 -10.19 -1.95 38.99
CA ALA A 85 -11.31 -2.25 38.11
C ALA A 85 -12.42 -1.18 38.19
N THR A 86 -12.20 -0.01 37.58
CA THR A 86 -13.29 0.96 37.34
C THR A 86 -13.89 0.76 35.93
N PRO A 87 -15.22 0.62 35.76
CA PRO A 87 -15.88 0.39 34.46
C PRO A 87 -15.65 1.46 33.37
N GLN A 88 -15.17 2.65 33.75
CA GLN A 88 -15.03 3.83 32.90
C GLN A 88 -13.68 3.88 32.15
N THR A 89 -12.66 3.18 32.65
CA THR A 89 -11.30 3.15 32.07
C THR A 89 -11.25 2.29 30.80
N ALA A 90 -12.10 1.27 30.72
CA ALA A 90 -12.20 0.41 29.54
C ALA A 90 -12.76 1.13 28.31
N ARG A 91 -13.79 1.98 28.48
CA ARG A 91 -14.40 2.74 27.37
C ARG A 91 -13.49 3.84 26.84
N SER A 92 -12.87 4.61 27.72
CA SER A 92 -11.95 5.70 27.33
C SER A 92 -10.70 5.16 26.62
N GLY A 93 -10.14 4.03 27.09
CA GLY A 93 -9.02 3.37 26.42
C GLY A 93 -9.34 2.85 25.02
N LEU A 94 -10.56 2.31 24.82
CA LEU A 94 -11.00 1.85 23.50
C LEU A 94 -11.22 3.02 22.52
N VAL A 95 -11.80 4.12 22.98
CA VAL A 95 -12.01 5.34 22.15
C VAL A 95 -10.67 5.98 21.78
N PHE A 96 -9.72 6.06 22.72
CA PHE A 96 -8.38 6.57 22.43
C PHE A 96 -7.65 5.71 21.40
N ALA A 97 -7.70 4.38 21.54
CA ALA A 97 -7.10 3.46 20.58
C ALA A 97 -7.75 3.59 19.18
N ALA A 98 -9.09 3.72 19.11
CA ALA A 98 -9.80 3.96 17.86
C ALA A 98 -9.40 5.28 17.19
N PHE A 99 -9.19 6.35 17.96
CA PHE A 99 -8.79 7.65 17.44
C PHE A 99 -7.35 7.66 16.91
N VAL A 100 -6.42 7.04 17.64
CA VAL A 100 -5.02 6.87 17.19
C VAL A 100 -4.98 6.06 15.89
N PHE A 101 -5.77 4.98 15.80
CA PHE A 101 -5.87 4.18 14.59
C PHE A 101 -6.40 5.00 13.40
N TRP A 102 -7.48 5.74 13.62
CA TRP A 102 -8.03 6.62 12.60
C TRP A 102 -7.01 7.64 12.09
N LEU A 103 -6.23 8.25 13.00
CA LEU A 103 -5.22 9.24 12.65
C LEU A 103 -4.08 8.65 11.80
N PHE A 104 -3.59 7.46 12.15
CA PHE A 104 -2.56 6.77 11.37
C PHE A 104 -3.08 6.33 9.99
N CYS A 105 -4.27 5.72 9.93
CA CYS A 105 -4.89 5.34 8.65
C CYS A 105 -5.14 6.55 7.76
N PHE A 106 -5.60 7.66 8.34
CA PHE A 106 -5.81 8.91 7.62
C PHE A 106 -4.49 9.49 7.11
N GLY A 107 -3.44 9.54 7.94
CA GLY A 107 -2.12 10.04 7.56
C GLY A 107 -1.52 9.29 6.37
N MET A 108 -1.57 7.96 6.41
CA MET A 108 -1.10 7.14 5.28
C MET A 108 -1.94 7.29 4.03
N SER A 109 -3.26 7.36 4.16
CA SER A 109 -4.14 7.63 3.01
C SER A 109 -3.78 8.95 2.33
N ARG A 110 -3.47 9.99 3.11
CA ARG A 110 -3.04 11.30 2.58
C ARG A 110 -1.65 11.24 1.93
N TYR A 111 -0.70 10.52 2.52
CA TYR A 111 0.64 10.33 1.93
C TYR A 111 0.60 9.54 0.60
N SER A 112 -0.27 8.52 0.53
CA SER A 112 -0.54 7.79 -0.71
C SER A 112 -1.05 8.71 -1.80
N MET A 113 -2.11 9.47 -1.53
CA MET A 113 -2.70 10.38 -2.52
C MET A 113 -1.71 11.47 -2.96
N TYR A 114 -0.82 11.92 -2.07
CA TYR A 114 0.25 12.85 -2.43
C TYR A 114 1.26 12.21 -3.39
N THR A 115 1.67 10.97 -3.11
CA THR A 115 2.61 10.22 -3.96
C THR A 115 1.99 9.90 -5.32
N GLU A 116 0.72 9.51 -5.34
CA GLU A 116 -0.07 9.27 -6.56
C GLU A 116 -0.15 10.53 -7.42
N ARG A 117 -0.51 11.69 -6.83
CA ARG A 117 -0.55 12.98 -7.53
C ARG A 117 0.81 13.46 -8.05
N ARG A 118 1.90 13.09 -7.38
CA ARG A 118 3.28 13.41 -7.80
C ARG A 118 3.73 12.55 -8.98
N LEU A 119 3.23 11.32 -9.06
CA LEU A 119 3.59 10.35 -10.10
C LEU A 119 2.64 10.38 -11.30
N ASP A 120 1.46 10.99 -11.15
CA ASP A 120 0.47 11.22 -12.21
C ASP A 120 1.02 12.21 -13.26
N THR A 121 1.89 11.68 -14.12
CA THR A 121 2.44 12.35 -15.31
C THR A 121 1.82 11.80 -16.61
N GLY A 122 0.75 10.99 -16.49
CA GLY A 122 0.05 10.33 -17.59
C GLY A 122 -1.28 11.00 -17.92
N HIS A 123 -1.21 12.00 -18.80
CA HIS A 123 -2.29 12.51 -19.67
C HIS A 123 -3.74 12.14 -19.30
N LYS A 124 -4.44 13.09 -18.66
CA LYS A 124 -5.90 13.22 -18.82
C LYS A 124 -6.20 13.29 -20.32
N ARG A 125 -6.87 12.27 -20.84
CA ARG A 125 -7.54 12.31 -22.14
C ARG A 125 -9.03 12.16 -21.91
#